data_AF-L1J721-F1
#
_entry.id   AF-L1J721-F1
#
_cell.length_a   1.000
_cell.length_b   1.000
_cell.length_c   1.000
_cell.angle_alpha   90.00
_cell.angle_beta   90.00
_cell.angle_gamma   90.00
#
_symmetry.space_group_name_H-M   'P 1'
#
loop_
_entity.id
_entity.type
_entity.pdbx_description
1 polymer ?
#
loop_
_entity_poly.entity_id
_entity_poly.type
_entity_poly.pdbx_seq_one_letter_code
_entity_poly.pdbx_strand_id
1 'polypeptide(L)'
;MASAASAFLAPSPSPSLSLRLPLSQNALVNRSPLKVSMCDANSAGTRADEIRSVLAELLEFRSRIVENSTSLAKKVKAKPKDLNKALEEHPDIIKIDQAREQLEAELKQLTKD
;
A
#
# COMPACT_ATOMS: atom_id res chain seq x y z
N MET A 1 68.38 -6.49 28.46
CA MET A 1 67.09 -7.21 28.39
C MET A 1 66.12 -6.42 29.24
N ALA A 2 65.17 -5.73 28.59
CA ALA A 2 64.31 -4.74 29.24
C ALA A 2 63.09 -5.38 29.92
N SER A 3 62.67 -4.71 30.98
CA SER A 3 61.75 -5.08 32.03
C SER A 3 60.31 -4.64 31.74
N ALA A 4 59.40 -5.13 32.60
CA ALA A 4 58.10 -4.54 32.99
C ALA A 4 56.94 -4.66 31.99
N ALA A 5 55.67 -4.67 32.39
CA ALA A 5 54.96 -4.95 33.64
C ALA A 5 53.46 -4.87 33.27
N SER A 6 52.63 -5.64 33.96
CA SER A 6 51.17 -5.65 33.83
C SER A 6 50.52 -4.28 34.08
N ALA A 7 49.42 -3.99 33.39
CA ALA A 7 48.40 -3.06 33.89
C ALA A 7 46.99 -3.47 33.43
N PHE A 8 46.15 -3.69 34.44
CA PHE A 8 44.73 -4.05 34.41
C PHE A 8 43.87 -2.99 33.71
N LEU A 9 42.93 -3.43 32.86
CA LEU A 9 41.82 -2.63 32.35
C LEU A 9 40.73 -2.49 33.44
N ALA A 10 40.34 -1.25 33.74
CA ALA A 10 39.14 -0.95 34.52
C ALA A 10 37.96 -0.61 33.59
N PRO A 11 36.70 -0.92 33.95
CA PRO A 11 35.51 -0.55 33.18
C PRO A 11 34.96 0.84 33.58
N SER A 12 34.54 1.62 32.59
CA SER A 12 33.93 2.95 32.75
C SER A 12 32.41 2.88 33.01
N PRO A 13 31.83 3.78 33.84
CA PRO A 13 30.39 3.88 34.03
C PRO A 13 29.71 4.82 33.00
N SER A 14 28.61 4.35 32.40
CA SER A 14 27.76 5.15 31.50
C SER A 14 26.63 5.86 32.27
N PRO A 15 26.35 7.16 32.02
CA PRO A 15 25.21 7.86 32.62
C PRO A 15 23.90 7.60 31.86
N SER A 16 22.85 7.23 32.60
CA SER A 16 21.48 7.05 32.11
C SER A 16 20.74 8.40 32.00
N LEU A 17 20.37 8.80 30.78
CA LEU A 17 19.48 9.94 30.52
C LEU A 17 18.03 9.47 30.39
N SER A 18 17.22 9.65 31.43
CA SER A 18 15.78 9.44 31.39
C SER A 18 15.07 10.68 30.82
N LEU A 19 14.68 10.63 29.54
CA LEU A 19 13.81 11.62 28.92
C LEU A 19 12.35 11.32 29.25
N ARG A 20 11.81 12.03 30.24
CA ARG A 20 10.40 12.01 30.63
C ARG A 20 9.64 13.04 29.78
N LEU A 21 8.92 12.59 28.74
CA LEU A 21 7.98 13.45 28.01
C LEU A 21 6.57 13.35 28.65
N PRO A 22 5.87 14.48 28.87
CA PRO A 22 4.45 14.47 29.20
C PRO A 22 3.62 14.27 27.92
N LEU A 23 2.96 13.12 27.80
CA LEU A 23 2.03 12.85 26.71
C LEU A 23 0.72 13.60 26.97
N SER A 24 0.55 14.73 26.28
CA SER A 24 -0.69 15.49 26.21
C SER A 24 -1.75 14.65 25.49
N GLN A 25 -2.72 14.13 26.25
CA GLN A 25 -3.93 13.49 25.71
C GLN A 25 -4.91 14.57 25.26
N ASN A 26 -4.84 14.95 23.99
CA ASN A 26 -5.91 15.71 23.33
C ASN A 26 -6.04 15.23 21.90
N ALA A 27 -6.99 14.33 21.65
CA ALA A 27 -7.75 14.25 20.40
C ALA A 27 -8.75 13.09 20.52
N LEU A 28 -9.89 13.40 21.12
CA LEU A 28 -11.12 12.63 21.01
C LEU A 28 -11.56 12.68 19.53
N VAL A 29 -11.01 11.77 18.71
CA VAL A 29 -11.47 11.62 17.32
C VAL A 29 -12.75 10.82 17.37
N ASN A 30 -13.85 11.55 17.21
CA ASN A 30 -15.20 11.09 16.94
C ASN A 30 -15.18 10.16 15.70
N ARG A 31 -14.85 8.88 15.89
CA ARG A 31 -14.98 7.86 14.87
C ARG A 31 -16.39 7.30 14.97
N SER A 32 -17.31 7.94 14.26
CA SER A 32 -18.57 7.29 13.88
C SER A 32 -18.23 5.92 13.31
N PRO A 33 -18.85 4.82 13.78
CA PRO A 33 -18.66 3.53 13.16
C PRO A 33 -19.12 3.65 11.71
N LEU A 34 -18.17 3.57 10.78
CA LEU A 34 -18.47 3.35 9.38
C LEU A 34 -19.28 2.07 9.33
N LYS A 35 -20.59 2.23 9.14
CA LYS A 35 -21.51 1.16 8.80
C LYS A 35 -21.05 0.66 7.44
N VAL A 36 -20.14 -0.31 7.46
CA VAL A 36 -19.80 -1.11 6.29
C VAL A 36 -21.07 -1.90 5.99
N SER A 37 -21.93 -1.29 5.17
CA SER A 37 -23.06 -1.98 4.58
C SER A 37 -22.46 -3.02 3.66
N MET A 38 -22.52 -4.28 4.11
CA MET A 38 -22.17 -5.45 3.33
C MET A 38 -23.30 -5.68 2.30
N CYS A 39 -23.36 -4.82 1.28
CA CYS A 39 -24.07 -5.08 0.03
C CYS A 39 -23.11 -5.95 -0.80
N ASP A 40 -23.45 -7.08 -1.43
CA ASP A 40 -24.72 -7.50 -1.99
C ASP A 40 -24.82 -9.03 -1.96
N ALA A 41 -25.81 -9.56 -1.25
CA ALA A 41 -26.16 -10.98 -1.25
C ALA A 41 -27.15 -11.32 -2.39
N ASN A 42 -27.03 -10.70 -3.57
CA ASN A 42 -27.99 -10.90 -4.65
C ASN A 42 -27.43 -10.80 -6.08
N SER A 43 -26.17 -11.20 -6.33
CA SER A 43 -25.72 -11.46 -7.71
C SER A 43 -26.16 -12.86 -8.15
N ALA A 44 -27.42 -13.01 -8.51
CA ALA A 44 -27.88 -14.10 -9.37
C ALA A 44 -27.60 -13.77 -10.85
N GLY A 45 -26.40 -13.25 -11.14
CA GLY A 45 -25.91 -12.99 -12.49
C GLY A 45 -25.16 -14.21 -13.00
N THR A 46 -25.05 -14.39 -14.32
CA THR A 46 -24.18 -15.43 -14.84
C THR A 46 -22.74 -15.15 -14.40
N ARG A 47 -21.89 -16.18 -14.27
CA ARG A 47 -20.47 -16.01 -13.95
C ARG A 47 -19.79 -14.96 -14.85
N ALA A 48 -20.23 -14.83 -16.10
CA ALA A 48 -19.77 -13.80 -17.03
C ALA A 48 -20.14 -12.36 -16.59
N ASP A 49 -21.31 -12.16 -15.98
CA ASP A 49 -21.74 -10.85 -15.46
C ASP A 49 -20.95 -10.44 -14.21
N GLU A 50 -20.68 -11.41 -13.33
CA GLU A 50 -19.82 -11.21 -12.15
C GLU A 50 -18.41 -10.77 -12.57
N ILE A 51 -17.83 -11.47 -13.55
CA ILE A 51 -16.50 -11.15 -14.08
C ILE A 51 -16.48 -9.73 -14.68
N ARG A 52 -17.54 -9.31 -15.40
CA ARG A 52 -17.64 -7.94 -15.94
C ARG A 52 -17.69 -6.89 -14.84
N SER A 53 -18.41 -7.14 -13.74
CA SER A 53 -18.46 -6.24 -12.58
C SER A 53 -17.07 -6.07 -11.96
N VAL A 54 -16.38 -7.19 -11.70
CA VAL A 54 -15.03 -7.17 -11.13
C VAL A 54 -14.04 -6.46 -12.06
N LEU A 55 -14.13 -6.68 -13.37
CA LEU A 55 -13.32 -5.97 -14.36
C LEU A 55 -13.51 -4.45 -14.31
N ALA A 56 -14.75 -3.99 -14.12
CA ALA A 56 -15.05 -2.57 -13.98
C ALA A 56 -14.44 -1.98 -12.68
N GLU A 57 -14.56 -2.70 -11.57
CA GLU A 57 -13.97 -2.30 -10.28
C GLU A 57 -12.43 -2.23 -10.35
N LEU A 58 -11.80 -3.20 -11.01
CA LEU A 58 -10.34 -3.21 -11.23
C LEU A 58 -9.88 -2.00 -12.06
N LEU A 59 -10.64 -1.60 -13.08
CA LEU A 59 -10.36 -0.40 -13.88
C LEU A 59 -10.53 0.89 -13.08
N GLU A 60 -11.56 0.96 -12.24
CA GLU A 60 -11.76 2.10 -11.35
C GLU A 60 -10.61 2.20 -10.34
N PHE A 61 -10.21 1.08 -9.75
CA PHE A 61 -9.11 1.05 -8.79
C PHE A 61 -7.77 1.46 -9.42
N ARG A 62 -7.47 0.97 -10.63
CA ARG A 62 -6.31 1.42 -11.42
C ARG A 62 -6.35 2.93 -11.66
N SER A 63 -7.51 3.48 -11.99
CA SER A 63 -7.68 4.92 -12.23
C SER A 63 -7.41 5.74 -10.96
N ARG A 64 -7.88 5.29 -9.80
CA ARG A 64 -7.61 5.93 -8.50
C ARG A 64 -6.11 5.94 -8.16
N ILE A 65 -5.38 4.87 -8.49
CA ILE A 65 -3.91 4.83 -8.32
C ILE A 65 -3.24 5.89 -9.19
N VAL A 66 -3.65 5.99 -10.46
CA VAL A 66 -3.11 7.00 -11.39
C VAL A 66 -3.44 8.42 -10.91
N GLU A 67 -4.67 8.68 -10.47
CA GLU A 67 -5.07 9.98 -9.93
C GLU A 67 -4.30 10.36 -8.66
N ASN A 68 -4.11 9.41 -7.74
CA ASN A 68 -3.33 9.63 -6.53
C ASN A 68 -1.86 9.91 -6.88
N SER A 69 -1.28 9.12 -7.78
CA SER A 69 0.11 9.28 -8.22
C SER A 69 0.33 10.61 -8.94
N THR A 70 -0.59 11.00 -9.82
CA THR A 70 -0.55 12.30 -10.51
C THR A 70 -0.73 13.47 -9.55
N SER A 71 -1.62 13.35 -8.57
CA SER A 71 -1.82 14.35 -7.52
C SER A 71 -0.59 14.51 -6.64
N LEU A 72 0.08 13.41 -6.28
CA LEU A 72 1.34 13.44 -5.54
C LEU A 72 2.47 14.05 -6.38
N ALA A 73 2.61 13.64 -7.64
CA ALA A 73 3.63 14.19 -8.54
C ALA A 73 3.48 15.71 -8.75
N LYS A 74 2.23 16.21 -8.85
CA LYS A 74 1.96 17.66 -8.90
C LYS A 74 2.41 18.36 -7.62
N LYS A 75 2.16 17.78 -6.44
CA LYS A 75 2.60 18.34 -5.15
C LYS A 75 4.12 18.40 -5.01
N VAL A 76 4.82 17.37 -5.47
CA VAL A 76 6.29 17.30 -5.38
C VAL A 76 7.01 17.85 -6.61
N LYS A 77 6.28 18.42 -7.59
CA LYS A 77 6.81 18.91 -8.87
C LYS A 77 7.68 17.87 -9.60
N ALA A 78 7.28 16.60 -9.55
CA ALA A 78 7.98 15.51 -10.23
C ALA A 78 7.88 15.67 -11.74
N LYS A 79 8.91 15.22 -12.47
CA LYS A 79 8.89 15.23 -13.92
C LYS A 79 7.88 14.19 -14.42
N PRO A 80 7.17 14.47 -15.53
CA PRO A 80 6.19 13.53 -16.09
C PRO A 80 6.82 12.18 -16.49
N LYS A 81 8.11 12.19 -16.87
CA LYS A 81 8.86 10.96 -17.17
C LYS A 81 8.99 10.04 -15.96
N ASP A 82 9.24 10.61 -14.78
CA ASP A 82 9.42 9.85 -13.55
C ASP A 82 8.08 9.29 -13.05
N LEU A 83 6.99 10.03 -13.26
CA LEU A 83 5.63 9.57 -12.96
C LEU A 83 5.23 8.38 -13.83
N ASN A 84 5.47 8.44 -15.15
CA ASN A 84 5.12 7.32 -16.03
C ASN A 84 5.90 6.06 -15.66
N LYS A 85 7.20 6.20 -15.37
CA LYS A 85 8.03 5.09 -14.90
C LYS A 85 7.51 4.51 -13.58
N ALA A 86 7.13 5.37 -12.62
CA ALA A 86 6.57 4.92 -11.36
C ALA A 86 5.21 4.22 -11.51
N LEU A 87 4.39 4.62 -12.48
CA LEU A 87 3.12 3.94 -12.79
C LEU A 87 3.35 2.58 -13.47
N GLU A 88 4.35 2.46 -14.35
CA GLU A 88 4.74 1.20 -14.99
C GLU A 88 5.32 0.20 -13.97
N GLU A 89 6.10 0.68 -13.00
CA GLU A 89 6.71 -0.14 -11.96
C GLU A 89 5.79 -0.37 -10.74
N HIS A 90 4.56 0.17 -10.75
CA HIS A 90 3.68 0.08 -9.58
C HIS A 90 3.16 -1.37 -9.39
N PRO A 91 3.47 -2.02 -8.25
CA PRO A 91 3.16 -3.44 -8.05
C PRO A 91 1.66 -3.72 -8.12
N ASP A 92 0.82 -2.79 -7.68
CA ASP A 92 -0.64 -2.99 -7.75
C ASP A 92 -1.17 -2.83 -9.17
N ILE A 93 -0.57 -1.97 -10.02
CA ILE A 93 -0.99 -1.84 -11.42
C ILE A 93 -0.67 -3.13 -12.16
N ILE A 94 0.52 -3.69 -11.94
CA ILE A 94 0.93 -4.97 -12.51
C ILE A 94 -0.03 -6.10 -12.09
N LYS A 95 -0.38 -6.17 -10.80
CA LYS A 95 -1.34 -7.17 -10.30
C LYS A 95 -2.75 -7.00 -10.87
N ILE A 96 -3.21 -5.76 -11.01
CA ILE A 96 -4.50 -5.45 -11.63
C ILE A 96 -4.51 -5.90 -13.08
N ASP A 97 -3.46 -5.59 -13.83
CA ASP A 97 -3.35 -5.95 -15.24
C ASP A 97 -3.30 -7.47 -15.42
N GLN A 98 -2.56 -8.20 -14.56
CA GLN A 98 -2.55 -9.66 -14.52
C GLN A 98 -3.93 -10.25 -14.19
N ALA A 99 -4.61 -9.72 -13.16
CA ALA A 99 -5.94 -10.19 -12.76
C ALA A 99 -6.97 -9.94 -13.88
N ARG A 100 -6.87 -8.78 -14.56
CA ARG A 100 -7.71 -8.48 -15.72
C ARG A 100 -7.49 -9.48 -16.85
N GLU A 101 -6.25 -9.79 -17.18
CA GLU A 101 -5.95 -10.75 -18.25
C GLU A 101 -6.54 -12.14 -17.96
N GLN A 102 -6.44 -12.61 -16.71
CA GLN A 102 -7.02 -13.88 -16.27
C GLN A 102 -8.56 -13.87 -16.38
N LEU A 103 -9.19 -12.81 -15.90
CA LEU A 103 -10.64 -12.64 -15.95
C LEU A 103 -11.17 -12.50 -17.38
N GLU A 104 -10.44 -11.79 -18.26
CA GLU A 104 -10.76 -11.69 -19.68
C GLU A 104 -10.61 -13.03 -20.40
N ALA A 105 -9.61 -13.85 -20.03
CA ALA A 105 -9.45 -15.20 -20.55
C ALA A 105 -10.60 -16.12 -20.10
N GLU A 106 -11.00 -16.05 -18.84
CA GLU A 106 -12.14 -16.80 -18.29
C GLU A 106 -13.46 -16.39 -18.96
N LEU A 107 -13.69 -15.09 -19.15
CA LEU A 107 -14.87 -14.58 -19.86
C LEU A 107 -14.92 -15.11 -21.30
N LYS A 108 -13.79 -15.09 -22.02
CA LYS A 108 -13.70 -15.62 -23.38
C LYS A 108 -14.05 -17.11 -23.46
N GLN A 109 -13.65 -17.90 -22.47
CA GLN A 109 -14.01 -19.32 -22.39
C GLN A 109 -15.52 -19.48 -22.19
N LEU A 110 -16.09 -18.75 -21.21
CA LEU A 110 -17.53 -18.79 -20.90
C LEU A 110 -18.44 -18.31 -22.04
N THR A 111 -17.95 -17.46 -22.93
CA THR A 111 -18.71 -16.98 -24.11
C THR A 111 -18.51 -17.83 -25.37
N LYS A 112 -17.62 -18.82 -25.35
CA LYS A 112 -17.34 -19.72 -26.49
C LYS A 112 -18.11 -21.04 -26.45
N ASP A 113 -18.62 -21.43 -25.27
CA ASP A 113 -19.58 -22.52 -25.08
C ASP A 113 -21.01 -22.07 -25.41
#